data_AF-A0A3D0DA02-F1
#
_entry.id   AF-A0A3D0DA02-F1
#
_cell.length_a   1.000
_cell.length_b   1.000
_cell.length_c   1.000
_cell.angle_alpha   90.00
_cell.angle_beta   90.00
_cell.angle_gamma   90.00
#
_symmetry.space_group_name_H-M   'P 1'
#
loop_
_entity.id
_entity.type
_entity.pdbx_description
1 polymer ?
#
loop_
_entity_poly.entity_id
_entity_poly.type
_entity_poly.pdbx_seq_one_letter_code
_entity_poly.pdbx_strand_id
1 'polypeptide(L)'
;MNKAHTLTQGRIFRFWAPLAAVWLILAAEQPSAAAVIARLPDATTHLAAFGLSFSLVLIVESPVTMLLTATTALATHQQAYRRLLLFAHILVLVTTVAHLLLGLTPAYPFVLRRWIGVPENVIGPAQTVFLLMLPWTAMVAYRRFYEGILIHYGHPKRVSAAQLVRLVTALFVLVSGLGLARWSGAAVA
;
A
#
# COMPACT_ATOMS: atom_id res chain seq x y z
N MET A 1 -23.28 8.04 -36.76
CA MET A 1 -24.23 8.15 -35.63
C MET A 1 -23.79 7.20 -34.52
N ASN A 2 -23.18 7.73 -33.45
CA ASN A 2 -22.76 6.93 -32.29
C ASN A 2 -24.01 6.37 -31.61
N LYS A 3 -24.16 5.04 -31.53
CA LYS A 3 -25.19 4.43 -30.67
C LYS A 3 -24.83 4.81 -29.24
N ALA A 4 -25.54 5.79 -28.67
CA ALA A 4 -25.50 6.07 -27.25
C ALA A 4 -25.97 4.79 -26.55
N HIS A 5 -25.02 4.01 -26.04
CA HIS A 5 -25.33 2.89 -25.19
C HIS A 5 -26.09 3.43 -23.98
N THR A 6 -27.37 3.10 -23.86
CA THR A 6 -28.18 3.45 -22.70
C THR A 6 -27.49 2.89 -21.45
N LEU A 7 -27.05 3.81 -20.58
CA LEU A 7 -26.46 3.48 -19.29
C LEU A 7 -27.55 2.88 -18.41
N THR A 8 -27.60 1.56 -18.33
CA THR A 8 -28.50 0.84 -17.43
C THR A 8 -27.84 0.62 -16.09
N GLN A 9 -28.62 0.64 -15.01
CA GLN A 9 -28.13 0.37 -13.65
C GLN A 9 -27.38 -0.97 -13.56
N GLY A 10 -27.84 -2.00 -14.28
CA GLY A 10 -27.16 -3.29 -14.35
C GLY A 10 -25.78 -3.24 -15.02
N ARG A 11 -25.55 -2.34 -15.99
CA ARG A 11 -24.25 -2.18 -16.66
C ARG A 11 -23.28 -1.39 -15.78
N ILE A 12 -23.77 -0.38 -15.06
CA ILE A 12 -23.00 0.36 -14.04
C ILE A 12 -22.58 -0.62 -12.94
N PHE A 13 -23.51 -1.40 -12.39
CA PHE A 13 -23.23 -2.37 -11.34
C PHE A 13 -22.15 -3.39 -11.74
N ARG A 14 -22.26 -4.01 -12.93
CA ARG A 14 -21.25 -4.98 -13.41
C ARG A 14 -19.88 -4.37 -13.66
N PHE A 15 -19.81 -3.08 -13.98
CA PHE A 15 -18.55 -2.36 -14.15
C PHE A 15 -17.90 -2.04 -12.81
N TRP A 16 -18.70 -1.64 -11.81
CA TRP A 16 -18.22 -1.22 -10.49
C TRP A 16 -18.02 -2.37 -9.50
N ALA A 17 -18.74 -3.48 -9.63
CA ALA A 17 -18.62 -4.62 -8.72
C ALA A 17 -17.18 -5.15 -8.56
N PRO A 18 -16.37 -5.30 -9.64
CA PRO A 18 -14.95 -5.67 -9.51
C PRO A 18 -14.13 -4.62 -8.76
N LEU A 19 -14.38 -3.32 -9.01
CA LEU A 19 -13.71 -2.22 -8.32
C LEU A 19 -14.06 -2.22 -6.82
N ALA A 20 -15.32 -2.47 -6.45
CA ALA A 20 -15.73 -2.61 -5.06
C ALA A 20 -15.03 -3.80 -4.38
N ALA A 21 -14.87 -4.92 -5.07
CA ALA A 21 -14.12 -6.07 -4.55
C ALA A 21 -12.63 -5.71 -4.29
N VAL A 22 -12.01 -4.87 -5.11
CA VAL A 22 -10.64 -4.38 -4.87
C VAL A 22 -10.53 -3.60 -3.57
N TRP A 23 -11.55 -2.79 -3.22
CA TRP A 23 -11.56 -2.07 -1.94
C TRP A 23 -11.63 -3.02 -0.75
N LEU A 24 -12.45 -4.08 -0.83
CA LEU A 24 -12.50 -5.12 0.21
C LEU A 24 -11.16 -5.86 0.34
N ILE A 25 -10.52 -6.19 -0.79
CA ILE A 25 -9.20 -6.81 -0.84
C ILE A 25 -8.14 -5.92 -0.16
N LEU A 26 -8.15 -4.62 -0.46
CA LEU A 26 -7.27 -3.65 0.18
C LEU A 26 -7.55 -3.50 1.67
N ALA A 27 -8.83 -3.46 2.06
CA ALA A 27 -9.22 -3.36 3.46
C ALA A 27 -8.82 -4.58 4.28
N ALA A 28 -8.78 -5.78 3.67
CA ALA A 28 -8.40 -7.01 4.35
C ALA A 28 -6.89 -7.11 4.65
N GLU A 29 -6.05 -6.33 3.97
CA GLU A 29 -4.59 -6.43 4.11
C GLU A 29 -4.09 -6.01 5.50
N GLN A 30 -4.56 -4.88 6.03
CA GLN A 30 -4.16 -4.41 7.36
C GLN A 30 -4.57 -5.38 8.48
N PRO A 31 -5.84 -5.85 8.57
CA PRO A 31 -6.23 -6.85 9.55
C PRO A 31 -5.44 -8.15 9.44
N SER A 32 -5.06 -8.56 8.22
CA SER A 32 -4.27 -9.77 8.01
C SER A 32 -2.87 -9.65 8.60
N ALA A 33 -2.20 -8.52 8.40
CA ALA A 33 -0.90 -8.23 9.01
C ALA A 33 -1.03 -8.11 10.54
N ALA A 34 -2.05 -7.41 11.03
CA ALA A 34 -2.32 -7.27 12.46
C ALA A 34 -2.58 -8.63 13.14
N ALA A 35 -3.30 -9.55 12.48
CA ALA A 35 -3.54 -10.90 13.00
C ALA A 35 -2.27 -11.75 13.13
N VAL A 36 -1.24 -11.48 12.31
CA VAL A 36 0.08 -12.11 12.44
C VAL A 36 0.86 -11.49 13.58
N ILE A 37 0.92 -10.15 13.64
CA ILE A 37 1.64 -9.41 14.69
C ILE A 37 1.06 -9.73 16.07
N ALA A 38 -0.26 -9.89 16.19
CA ALA A 38 -0.94 -10.25 17.43
C ALA A 38 -0.51 -11.63 18.00
N ARG A 39 0.15 -12.48 17.19
CA ARG A 39 0.64 -13.80 17.60
C ARG A 39 2.14 -13.81 17.92
N LEU A 40 2.81 -12.67 17.81
CA LEU A 40 4.21 -12.50 18.18
C LEU A 40 4.33 -12.11 19.67
N PRO A 41 5.49 -12.34 20.31
CA PRO A 41 5.79 -11.75 21.62
C PRO A 41 5.67 -10.22 21.58
N ASP A 42 5.29 -9.63 22.71
CA ASP A 42 5.08 -8.18 22.86
C ASP A 42 4.07 -7.59 21.83
N ALA A 43 3.00 -8.34 21.58
CA ALA A 43 1.97 -8.02 20.59
C ALA A 43 1.41 -6.59 20.73
N THR A 44 1.22 -6.11 21.95
CA THR A 44 0.70 -4.75 22.21
C THR A 44 1.63 -3.67 21.67
N THR A 45 2.93 -3.77 21.94
CA THR A 45 3.94 -2.80 21.48
C THR A 45 4.09 -2.89 19.97
N HIS A 46 4.16 -4.09 19.41
CA HIS A 46 4.29 -4.30 17.96
C HIS A 46 3.06 -3.87 17.17
N LEU A 47 1.85 -4.09 17.68
CA LEU A 47 0.61 -3.60 17.06
C LEU A 47 0.54 -2.07 17.07
N ALA A 48 0.89 -1.45 18.20
CA ALA A 48 0.94 0.01 18.30
C ALA A 48 1.97 0.60 17.33
N ALA A 49 3.18 0.00 17.29
CA ALA A 49 4.24 0.39 16.38
C ALA A 49 3.81 0.27 14.91
N PHE A 50 3.19 -0.86 14.53
CA PHE A 50 2.71 -1.09 13.18
C PHE A 50 1.63 -0.08 12.77
N GLY A 51 0.60 0.10 13.59
CA GLY A 51 -0.50 1.01 13.29
C GLY A 51 -0.02 2.45 13.10
N LEU A 52 0.81 2.94 14.03
CA LEU A 52 1.37 4.29 13.98
C LEU A 52 2.24 4.51 12.73
N SER A 53 3.15 3.57 12.46
CA SER A 53 4.05 3.65 11.31
C SER A 53 3.25 3.64 10.01
N PHE A 54 2.27 2.73 9.90
CA PHE A 54 1.41 2.64 8.73
C PHE A 54 0.67 3.95 8.46
N SER A 55 0.14 4.62 9.49
CA SER A 55 -0.50 5.93 9.35
C SER A 55 0.46 6.99 8.79
N LEU A 56 1.72 7.02 9.25
CA LEU A 56 2.72 7.96 8.71
C LEU A 56 3.10 7.63 7.27
N VAL A 57 3.23 6.35 6.93
CA VAL A 57 3.48 5.90 5.55
C VAL A 57 2.35 6.33 4.62
N LEU A 58 1.08 6.24 5.05
CA LEU A 58 -0.05 6.72 4.24
C LEU A 58 0.05 8.22 3.90
N ILE A 59 0.56 9.04 4.81
CA ILE A 59 0.75 10.48 4.56
C ILE A 59 1.80 10.67 3.48
N VAL A 60 2.95 9.98 3.60
CA VAL A 60 4.03 10.01 2.60
C VAL A 60 3.55 9.50 1.24
N GLU A 61 2.68 8.50 1.22
CA GLU A 61 2.15 7.87 0.00
C GLU A 61 0.98 8.62 -0.63
N SER A 62 0.37 9.57 0.07
CA SER A 62 -0.81 10.28 -0.44
C SER A 62 -0.64 10.85 -1.85
N PRO A 63 0.45 11.55 -2.24
CA PRO A 63 0.60 12.02 -3.61
C PRO A 63 0.83 10.87 -4.60
N VAL A 64 1.50 9.80 -4.17
CA VAL A 64 1.74 8.60 -4.99
C VAL A 64 0.44 7.91 -5.35
N THR A 65 -0.52 7.85 -4.42
CA THR A 65 -1.82 7.22 -4.70
C THR A 65 -2.61 7.94 -5.80
N MET A 66 -2.40 9.25 -5.97
CA MET A 66 -3.02 10.05 -7.03
C MET A 66 -2.49 9.74 -8.44
N LEU A 67 -1.38 9.00 -8.58
CA LEU A 67 -0.93 8.50 -9.88
C LEU A 67 -2.02 7.68 -10.57
N LEU A 68 -2.82 6.93 -9.83
CA LEU A 68 -3.94 6.16 -10.37
C LEU A 68 -4.90 7.06 -11.16
N THR A 69 -5.34 8.16 -10.55
CA THR A 69 -6.25 9.12 -11.17
C THR A 69 -5.58 9.83 -12.34
N ALA A 70 -4.34 10.29 -12.14
CA ALA A 70 -3.58 11.01 -13.17
C ALA A 70 -3.35 10.14 -14.42
N THR A 71 -2.92 8.90 -14.27
CA THR A 71 -2.69 8.01 -15.42
C THR A 71 -3.99 7.56 -16.05
N THR A 72 -5.04 7.31 -15.27
CA THR A 72 -6.37 6.98 -15.82
C THR A 72 -6.90 8.10 -16.71
N ALA A 73 -6.67 9.36 -16.35
CA ALA A 73 -7.16 10.51 -17.13
C ALA A 73 -6.25 10.86 -18.31
N LEU A 74 -4.92 10.76 -18.16
CA LEU A 74 -3.96 11.38 -19.07
C LEU A 74 -3.21 10.40 -19.98
N ALA A 75 -3.30 9.07 -19.77
CA ALA A 75 -2.55 8.06 -20.53
C ALA A 75 -3.09 7.80 -21.95
N THR A 76 -3.26 8.85 -22.75
CA THR A 76 -3.96 8.82 -24.04
C THR A 76 -3.13 8.33 -25.21
N HIS A 77 -1.82 8.56 -25.21
CA HIS A 77 -0.91 8.23 -26.31
C HIS A 77 0.52 8.04 -25.80
N GLN A 78 1.42 7.53 -26.66
CA GLN A 78 2.79 7.14 -26.26
C GLN A 78 3.61 8.28 -25.64
N GLN A 79 3.47 9.51 -26.14
CA GLN A 79 4.18 10.66 -25.58
C GLN A 79 3.65 11.04 -24.19
N ALA A 80 2.32 11.00 -23.98
CA ALA A 80 1.74 11.16 -22.65
C ALA A 80 2.21 10.06 -21.68
N TYR A 81 2.26 8.80 -22.13
CA TYR A 81 2.78 7.69 -21.33
C TYR A 81 4.22 7.96 -20.85
N ARG A 82 5.13 8.36 -21.75
CA ARG A 82 6.53 8.65 -21.39
C ARG A 82 6.64 9.79 -20.37
N ARG A 83 5.84 10.86 -20.53
CA ARG A 83 5.81 11.98 -19.57
C ARG A 83 5.24 11.57 -18.22
N LEU A 84 4.16 10.77 -18.20
CA LEU A 84 3.59 10.23 -16.97
C LEU A 84 4.55 9.28 -16.26
N LEU A 85 5.31 8.47 -17.02
CA LEU A 85 6.31 7.57 -16.45
C LEU A 85 7.44 8.34 -15.77
N LEU A 86 7.95 9.40 -16.43
CA LEU A 86 8.93 10.30 -15.84
C LEU A 86 8.38 10.96 -14.57
N PHE A 87 7.14 11.46 -14.61
CA PHE A 87 6.47 12.01 -13.44
C PHE A 87 6.36 10.99 -12.30
N ALA A 88 6.00 9.74 -12.60
CA ALA A 88 5.96 8.66 -11.62
C ALA A 88 7.34 8.39 -11.00
N HIS A 89 8.42 8.41 -11.79
CA HIS A 89 9.79 8.23 -11.28
C HIS A 89 10.21 9.37 -10.35
N ILE A 90 9.91 10.61 -10.72
CA ILE A 90 10.16 11.77 -9.85
C ILE A 90 9.39 11.62 -8.55
N LEU A 91 8.13 11.20 -8.63
CA LEU A 91 7.30 11.05 -7.44
C LEU A 91 7.79 9.93 -6.52
N VAL A 92 8.22 8.80 -7.08
CA VAL A 92 8.91 7.73 -6.33
C VAL A 92 10.16 8.28 -5.64
N LEU A 93 11.01 9.00 -6.37
CA LEU A 93 12.23 9.55 -5.80
C LEU A 93 11.92 10.50 -4.63
N VAL A 94 10.97 11.42 -4.83
CA VAL A 94 10.58 12.41 -3.81
C VAL A 94 10.00 11.73 -2.57
N THR A 95 9.07 10.79 -2.73
CA THR A 95 8.47 10.12 -1.58
C THR A 95 9.42 9.15 -0.89
N THR A 96 10.26 8.43 -1.62
CA THR A 96 11.31 7.59 -1.04
C THR A 96 12.32 8.43 -0.25
N VAL A 97 12.77 9.56 -0.80
CA VAL A 97 13.67 10.47 -0.07
C VAL A 97 12.97 11.06 1.16
N ALA A 98 11.72 11.51 1.04
CA ALA A 98 10.96 12.01 2.19
C ALA A 98 10.79 10.95 3.28
N HIS A 99 10.49 9.70 2.89
CA HIS A 99 10.38 8.56 3.79
C HIS A 99 11.70 8.28 4.51
N LEU A 100 12.82 8.25 3.79
CA LEU A 100 14.14 8.05 4.39
C LEU A 100 14.52 9.20 5.31
N LEU A 101 14.33 10.45 4.88
CA LEU A 101 14.64 11.63 5.69
C LEU A 101 13.81 11.64 6.97
N LEU A 102 12.52 11.33 6.90
CA LEU A 102 11.71 11.22 8.11
C LEU A 102 12.25 10.10 9.00
N GLY A 103 12.40 8.89 8.47
CA GLY A 103 12.72 7.70 9.26
C GLY A 103 14.16 7.64 9.81
N LEU A 104 15.14 8.28 9.15
CA LEU A 104 16.55 8.24 9.56
C LEU A 104 16.99 9.47 10.35
N THR A 105 16.19 10.54 10.37
CA THR A 105 16.54 11.75 11.13
C THR A 105 15.92 11.75 12.53
N PRO A 106 16.42 12.59 13.45
CA PRO A 106 15.78 12.81 14.74
C PRO A 106 14.34 13.35 14.64
N ALA A 107 13.87 13.73 13.45
CA ALA A 107 12.51 14.21 13.23
C ALA A 107 11.47 13.13 13.59
N TYR A 108 11.72 11.85 13.27
CA TYR A 108 10.79 10.77 13.59
C TYR A 108 10.54 10.63 15.09
N PRO A 109 11.55 10.33 15.94
CA PRO A 109 11.33 10.24 17.37
C PRO A 109 10.86 11.56 17.98
N PHE A 110 11.27 12.72 17.44
CA PHE A 110 10.78 14.02 17.89
C PHE A 110 9.26 14.17 17.70
N VAL A 111 8.74 13.89 16.50
CA VAL A 111 7.29 13.98 16.22
C VAL A 111 6.50 13.00 17.07
N LEU A 112 6.96 11.75 17.15
CA LEU A 112 6.29 10.70 17.93
C LEU A 112 6.26 11.05 19.43
N ARG A 113 7.39 11.46 19.99
CA ARG A 113 7.50 11.77 21.41
C ARG A 113 6.78 13.07 21.77
N ARG A 114 6.96 14.14 20.99
CA ARG A 114 6.54 15.49 21.38
C ARG A 114 5.15 15.89 20.89
N TRP A 115 4.76 15.47 19.69
CA TRP A 115 3.49 15.89 19.09
C TRP A 115 2.39 14.84 19.29
N ILE A 116 2.74 13.57 19.14
CA ILE A 116 1.77 12.46 19.26
C ILE A 116 1.70 11.95 20.71
N GLY A 117 2.80 12.02 21.48
CA GLY A 117 2.85 11.56 22.87
C GLY A 117 2.95 10.03 22.98
N VAL A 118 3.70 9.41 22.06
CA VAL A 118 3.85 7.96 21.99
C VAL A 118 4.74 7.45 23.14
N PRO A 119 4.39 6.34 23.81
CA PRO A 119 5.25 5.70 24.81
C PRO A 119 6.63 5.34 24.26
N GLU A 120 7.68 5.54 25.07
CA GLU A 120 9.07 5.40 24.62
C GLU A 120 9.39 3.99 24.10
N ASN A 121 8.78 2.96 24.69
CA ASN A 121 8.95 1.56 24.26
C ASN A 121 8.37 1.28 22.85
N VAL A 122 7.51 2.15 22.31
CA VAL A 122 6.90 1.99 20.98
C VAL A 122 7.69 2.75 19.90
N ILE A 123 8.39 3.84 20.24
CA ILE A 123 9.04 4.74 19.28
C ILE A 123 10.08 4.00 18.43
N GLY A 124 10.99 3.26 19.07
CA GLY A 124 12.02 2.48 18.38
C GLY A 124 11.44 1.42 17.44
N PRO A 125 10.55 0.53 17.92
CA PRO A 125 9.86 -0.44 17.07
C PRO A 125 9.09 0.22 15.92
N ALA A 126 8.42 1.36 16.15
CA ALA A 126 7.71 2.09 15.10
C ALA A 126 8.69 2.61 14.04
N GLN A 127 9.82 3.19 14.44
CA GLN A 127 10.83 3.67 13.49
C GLN A 127 11.36 2.53 12.61
N THR A 128 11.59 1.36 13.20
CA THR A 128 11.99 0.16 12.46
C THR A 128 10.92 -0.26 11.46
N VAL A 129 9.65 -0.36 11.87
CA VAL A 129 8.55 -0.72 10.94
C VAL A 129 8.44 0.31 9.82
N PHE A 130 8.50 1.60 10.15
CA PHE A 130 8.45 2.67 9.18
C PHE A 130 9.56 2.53 8.13
N LEU A 131 10.82 2.33 8.53
CA LEU A 131 11.93 2.12 7.61
C LEU A 131 11.79 0.83 6.79
N LEU A 132 11.31 -0.27 7.38
CA LEU A 132 11.05 -1.52 6.67
C LEU A 132 9.97 -1.39 5.60
N MET A 133 9.06 -0.43 5.72
CA MET A 133 8.04 -0.13 4.71
C MET A 133 8.57 0.72 3.54
N LEU A 134 9.86 1.07 3.50
CA LEU A 134 10.43 1.84 2.39
C LEU A 134 10.23 1.18 1.00
N PRO A 135 10.45 -0.14 0.81
CA PRO A 135 10.21 -0.76 -0.49
C PRO A 135 8.74 -0.68 -0.91
N TRP A 136 7.84 -0.77 0.07
CA TRP A 136 6.41 -0.67 -0.16
C TRP A 136 6.04 0.69 -0.77
N THR A 137 6.56 1.80 -0.24
CA THR A 137 6.31 3.16 -0.77
C THR A 137 6.70 3.30 -2.24
N ALA A 138 7.85 2.77 -2.64
CA ALA A 138 8.25 2.79 -4.05
C ALA A 138 7.35 1.88 -4.92
N MET A 139 7.00 0.68 -4.44
CA MET A 139 6.17 -0.27 -5.16
C MET A 139 4.74 0.24 -5.39
N VAL A 140 4.16 0.96 -4.43
CA VAL A 140 2.79 1.52 -4.55
C VAL A 140 2.68 2.47 -5.74
N ALA A 141 3.72 3.26 -6.04
CA ALA A 141 3.71 4.20 -7.16
C ALA A 141 3.58 3.49 -8.51
N TYR A 142 4.45 2.52 -8.75
CA TYR A 142 4.43 1.75 -9.99
C TYR A 142 3.12 0.97 -10.12
N ARG A 143 2.63 0.38 -9.03
CA ARG A 143 1.32 -0.28 -9.01
C ARG A 143 0.22 0.69 -9.46
N ARG A 144 0.09 1.86 -8.80
CA ARG A 144 -0.95 2.85 -9.11
C ARG A 144 -0.84 3.38 -10.54
N PHE A 145 0.39 3.59 -11.02
CA PHE A 145 0.66 3.98 -12.40
C PHE A 145 0.11 2.97 -13.41
N TYR A 146 0.48 1.69 -13.29
CA TYR A 146 0.01 0.64 -14.20
C TYR A 146 -1.48 0.33 -14.07
N GLU A 147 -2.02 0.37 -12.85
CA GLU A 147 -3.45 0.24 -12.60
C GLU A 147 -4.24 1.28 -13.40
N GLY A 148 -3.83 2.55 -13.36
CA GLY A 148 -4.54 3.60 -14.07
C GLY A 148 -4.40 3.51 -15.59
N ILE A 149 -3.27 3.03 -16.11
CA ILE A 149 -3.14 2.71 -17.55
C ILE A 149 -4.13 1.62 -17.96
N LEU A 150 -4.21 0.53 -17.19
CA LEU A 150 -5.14 -0.56 -17.47
C LEU A 150 -6.59 -0.09 -17.43
N ILE A 151 -6.95 0.80 -16.50
CA ILE A 151 -8.28 1.39 -16.42
C ILE A 151 -8.55 2.30 -17.63
N HIS A 152 -7.59 3.15 -18.02
CA HIS A 152 -7.71 4.03 -19.18
C HIS A 152 -8.06 3.26 -20.46
N TYR A 153 -7.39 2.13 -20.70
CA TYR A 153 -7.61 1.27 -21.87
C TYR A 153 -8.75 0.24 -21.68
N GLY A 154 -9.61 0.39 -20.67
CA GLY A 154 -10.81 -0.43 -20.52
C GLY A 154 -10.56 -1.84 -19.99
N HIS A 155 -9.49 -2.05 -19.23
CA HIS A 155 -9.11 -3.33 -18.62
C HIS A 155 -9.16 -3.37 -17.07
N PRO A 156 -10.21 -2.85 -16.39
CA PRO A 156 -10.28 -2.81 -14.92
C PRO A 156 -10.33 -4.21 -14.27
N LYS A 157 -10.77 -5.25 -15.00
CA LYS A 157 -10.76 -6.64 -14.52
C LYS A 157 -9.34 -7.16 -14.27
N ARG A 158 -8.36 -6.72 -15.06
CA ARG A 158 -6.94 -7.11 -14.88
C ARG A 158 -6.36 -6.51 -13.61
N VAL A 159 -6.75 -5.29 -13.27
CA VAL A 159 -6.41 -4.65 -11.99
C VAL A 159 -6.97 -5.45 -10.82
N SER A 160 -8.23 -5.87 -10.92
CA SER A 160 -8.86 -6.68 -9.87
C SER A 160 -8.17 -8.04 -9.67
N ALA A 161 -7.84 -8.72 -10.77
CA ALA A 161 -7.12 -9.99 -10.73
C ALA A 161 -5.71 -9.83 -10.12
N ALA A 162 -4.96 -8.79 -10.52
CA ALA A 162 -3.63 -8.52 -9.98
C ALA A 162 -3.68 -8.24 -8.46
N GLN A 163 -4.68 -7.49 -8.01
CA GLN A 163 -4.88 -7.20 -6.58
C GLN A 163 -5.25 -8.45 -5.78
N LEU A 164 -6.07 -9.34 -6.34
CA LEU A 164 -6.39 -10.62 -5.71
C LEU A 164 -5.14 -11.50 -5.58
N VAL A 165 -4.37 -11.64 -6.66
CA VAL A 165 -3.11 -12.40 -6.65
C VAL A 165 -2.16 -11.84 -5.58
N ARG A 166 -1.99 -10.51 -5.54
CA ARG A 166 -1.15 -9.85 -4.55
C ARG A 166 -1.59 -10.14 -3.12
N LEU A 167 -2.90 -10.07 -2.82
CA LEU A 167 -3.43 -10.38 -1.49
C LEU A 167 -3.20 -11.85 -1.13
N VAL A 168 -3.48 -12.78 -2.05
CA VAL A 168 -3.26 -14.21 -1.80
C VAL A 168 -1.78 -14.50 -1.55
N THR A 169 -0.87 -13.90 -2.33
CA THR A 169 0.57 -14.01 -2.11
C THR A 169 0.97 -13.43 -0.76
N ALA A 170 0.48 -12.24 -0.39
CA ALA A 170 0.76 -11.63 0.90
C ALA A 170 0.28 -12.50 2.07
N LEU A 171 -0.94 -13.04 1.98
CA LEU A 171 -1.47 -13.99 2.97
C LEU A 171 -0.64 -15.26 3.07
N PHE A 172 -0.23 -15.82 1.92
CA PHE A 172 0.62 -17.00 1.90
C PHE A 172 1.98 -16.75 2.57
N VAL A 173 2.61 -15.61 2.31
CA VAL A 173 3.87 -15.20 2.96
C VAL A 173 3.67 -15.00 4.47
N LEU A 174 2.61 -14.31 4.88
CA LEU A 174 2.29 -14.09 6.29
C LEU A 174 2.02 -15.40 7.06
N VAL A 175 1.25 -16.31 6.47
CA VAL A 175 0.92 -17.62 7.08
C VAL A 175 2.13 -18.54 7.11
N SER A 176 2.93 -18.58 6.04
CA SER A 176 4.16 -19.39 6.02
C SER A 176 5.20 -18.85 7.00
N GLY A 177 5.31 -17.53 7.15
CA GLY A 177 6.15 -16.89 8.18
C GLY A 177 5.74 -17.28 9.61
N LEU A 178 4.43 -17.32 9.91
CA LEU A 178 3.94 -17.85 11.19
C LEU A 178 4.27 -19.33 11.38
N GLY A 179 4.18 -20.12 10.31
CA GLY A 179 4.59 -21.52 10.31
C GLY A 179 6.06 -21.66 10.70
N LEU A 180 6.96 -20.97 10.02
CA LEU A 180 8.40 -21.04 10.28
C LEU A 180 8.79 -20.48 11.67
N ALA A 181 8.16 -19.39 12.11
CA ALA A 181 8.40 -18.83 13.43
C ALA A 181 8.07 -19.82 14.56
N ARG A 182 6.98 -20.58 14.40
CA ARG A 182 6.61 -21.66 15.35
C ARG A 182 7.65 -22.79 15.39
N TRP A 183 8.30 -23.09 14.28
CA TRP A 183 9.33 -24.13 14.22
C TRP A 183 10.65 -23.63 14.82
N SER A 184 11.01 -22.34 14.62
CA SER A 184 12.16 -21.73 15.31
C SER A 184 11.93 -21.59 16.82
N GLY A 185 10.69 -21.38 17.27
CA GLY A 185 10.34 -21.36 18.70
C GLY A 185 10.29 -22.75 19.34
N ALA A 186 9.95 -23.80 18.58
CA ALA A 186 9.95 -25.19 19.07
C ALA A 186 11.34 -25.85 19.02
N ALA A 187 12.25 -25.38 18.16
CA ALA A 187 13.62 -25.88 18.04
C ALA A 187 14.64 -25.15 18.92
N VAL A 188 14.23 -24.08 19.62
CA VAL A 188 15.07 -23.29 20.55
C VAL A 188 14.47 -23.27 21.98
N ALA A 189 13.57 -24.22 22.28
CA ALA A 189 13.10 -24.50 23.64
C ALA A 189 13.91 -25.63 24.27
#